data_AF-A0A7H4M0Q8-F1
#
_entry.id   AF-A0A7H4M0Q8-F1
#
_cell.length_a   1.000
_cell.length_b   1.000
_cell.length_c   1.000
_cell.angle_alpha   90.00
_cell.angle_beta   90.00
_cell.angle_gamma   90.00
#
_symmetry.space_group_name_H-M   'P 1'
#
loop_
_entity.id
_entity.type
_entity.pdbx_description
1 polymer ?
#
loop_
_entity_poly.entity_id
_entity_poly.type
_entity_poly.pdbx_seq_one_letter_code
_entity_poly.pdbx_strand_id
1 'polypeptide(L)'
;MPAKTAEHYRNKIAIYLHWYQTRGFPVDIPDEQEKDLGYRDVPSWRRICKTLLKNDFWCRMLSFSPTQPKHYERYCRLVSNKRKEWRTL
;
A
#
# COMPACT_ATOMS: atom_id res chain seq x y z
N MET A 1 13.20 -3.92 2.41
CA MET A 1 12.85 -2.50 2.13
C MET A 1 13.95 -1.60 2.67
N PRO A 2 14.22 -0.43 2.07
CA PRO A 2 15.15 0.54 2.63
C PRO A 2 14.73 0.97 4.03
N ALA A 3 15.64 0.94 5.00
CA ALA A 3 15.31 1.12 6.43
C ALA A 3 14.56 2.45 6.71
N LYS A 4 14.96 3.54 6.06
CA LYS A 4 14.37 4.87 6.27
C LYS A 4 12.93 5.00 5.77
N THR A 5 12.57 4.28 4.71
CA THR A 5 11.25 4.39 4.05
C THR A 5 10.38 3.16 4.27
N ALA A 6 10.87 2.14 5.00
CA ALA A 6 10.14 0.91 5.25
C ALA A 6 8.78 1.17 5.91
N GLU A 7 8.72 2.06 6.90
CA GLU A 7 7.48 2.38 7.60
C GLU A 7 6.46 3.08 6.70
N HIS A 8 6.94 3.95 5.81
CA HIS A 8 6.09 4.61 4.82
C HIS A 8 5.45 3.60 3.87
N TYR A 9 6.24 2.66 3.33
CA TYR A 9 5.72 1.60 2.47
C TYR A 9 4.74 0.69 3.20
N ARG A 10 5.05 0.27 4.45
CA ARG A 10 4.13 -0.55 5.26
C ARG A 10 2.79 0.15 5.49
N ASN A 11 2.80 1.44 5.81
CA ASN A 11 1.57 2.22 6.00
C ASN A 11 0.71 2.27 4.73
N LYS A 12 1.34 2.48 3.56
CA LYS A 12 0.63 2.50 2.27
C LYS A 12 0.10 1.12 1.90
N ILE A 13 0.90 0.07 2.06
CA ILE A 13 0.51 -1.32 1.78
C ILE A 13 -0.65 -1.75 2.68
N ALA A 14 -0.63 -1.42 3.97
CA ALA A 14 -1.72 -1.76 4.88
C ALA A 14 -3.05 -1.13 4.47
N ILE A 15 -3.05 0.16 4.06
CA ILE A 15 -4.25 0.82 3.53
C ILE A 15 -4.72 0.14 2.25
N TYR A 16 -3.79 -0.20 1.35
CA TYR A 16 -4.09 -0.84 0.08
C TYR A 16 -4.78 -2.19 0.29
N LEU A 17 -4.20 -3.06 1.14
CA LEU A 17 -4.76 -4.37 1.46
C LEU A 17 -6.13 -4.23 2.12
N HIS A 18 -6.27 -3.36 3.12
CA HIS A 18 -7.54 -3.14 3.81
C HIS A 18 -8.64 -2.64 2.86
N TRP A 19 -8.30 -1.77 1.90
CA TRP A 19 -9.25 -1.30 0.90
C TRP A 19 -9.82 -2.44 0.05
N TYR A 20 -8.97 -3.34 -0.43
CA TYR A 20 -9.40 -4.50 -1.22
C TYR A 20 -10.09 -5.58 -0.39
N GLN A 21 -9.76 -5.68 0.90
CA GLN A 21 -10.45 -6.55 1.85
C GLN A 21 -11.96 -6.26 1.89
N THR A 22 -12.34 -4.99 1.81
CA THR A 22 -13.74 -4.56 1.81
C THR A 22 -14.44 -4.67 0.44
N ARG A 23 -13.73 -5.06 -0.64
CA ARG A 23 -14.18 -4.93 -2.04
C ARG A 23 -14.01 -6.19 -2.90
N GLY A 24 -13.98 -7.36 -2.26
CA GLY A 24 -13.96 -8.64 -2.98
C GLY A 24 -12.70 -9.49 -2.75
N PHE A 25 -11.77 -9.02 -1.91
CA PHE A 25 -10.60 -9.80 -1.48
C PHE A 25 -10.59 -9.98 0.05
N PRO A 26 -11.63 -10.60 0.66
CA PRO A 26 -11.83 -10.60 2.12
C PRO A 26 -10.71 -11.27 2.92
N VAL A 27 -9.93 -12.16 2.28
CA VAL A 27 -8.82 -12.89 2.89
C VAL A 27 -7.48 -12.28 2.47
N ASP A 28 -7.18 -12.26 1.17
CA ASP A 28 -5.97 -11.64 0.63
C ASP A 28 -6.12 -11.35 -0.87
N ILE A 29 -5.20 -10.55 -1.43
CA ILE A 29 -5.03 -10.34 -2.86
C ILE A 29 -4.16 -11.48 -3.45
N PRO A 30 -4.37 -11.87 -4.71
CA PRO A 30 -3.55 -12.90 -5.35
C PRO A 30 -2.12 -12.41 -5.60
N ASP A 31 -1.19 -13.36 -5.73
CA ASP A 31 0.20 -13.04 -6.02
C ASP A 31 0.38 -12.32 -7.36
N GLU A 32 -0.36 -12.77 -8.37
CA GLU A 32 -0.26 -12.32 -9.76
C GLU A 32 -1.66 -12.32 -10.40
N GLN A 33 -1.95 -11.36 -11.28
CA GLN A 33 -3.18 -11.38 -12.10
C GLN A 33 -2.90 -10.94 -13.54
N GLU A 34 -3.81 -11.27 -14.45
CA GLU A 34 -3.78 -10.73 -15.80
C GLU A 34 -3.92 -9.20 -15.76
N LYS A 35 -3.04 -8.48 -16.45
CA LYS A 35 -3.04 -6.99 -16.53
C LYS A 35 -2.82 -6.27 -15.19
N ASP A 36 -2.32 -6.95 -14.16
CA ASP A 36 -1.95 -6.34 -12.87
C ASP A 36 -0.85 -5.29 -12.94
N LEU A 37 -0.01 -5.34 -13.97
CA LEU A 37 1.00 -4.33 -14.26
C LEU A 37 0.52 -3.23 -15.22
N GLY A 38 -0.73 -3.30 -15.67
CA GLY A 38 -1.33 -2.37 -16.62
C GLY A 38 -1.83 -1.07 -15.97
N TYR A 39 -2.52 -0.27 -16.79
CA TYR A 39 -3.14 0.99 -16.37
C TYR A 39 -4.31 0.80 -15.40
N ARG A 40 -5.06 -0.31 -15.53
CA ARG A 40 -6.15 -0.63 -14.62
C ARG A 40 -5.60 -0.99 -13.23
N ASP A 41 -6.33 -0.59 -12.20
CA ASP A 41 -6.00 -0.91 -10.81
C ASP A 41 -6.49 -2.32 -10.50
N VAL A 42 -5.65 -3.30 -10.79
CA VAL A 42 -5.86 -4.72 -10.50
C VAL A 42 -4.90 -5.11 -9.37
N PRO A 43 -5.40 -5.56 -8.22
CA PRO A 43 -4.56 -5.77 -7.03
C PRO A 43 -3.75 -7.05 -7.09
N SER A 44 -2.42 -6.97 -6.93
CA SER A 44 -1.59 -8.16 -6.78
C SER A 44 -0.35 -7.91 -5.94
N TRP A 45 0.19 -8.95 -5.31
CA TRP A 45 1.48 -8.84 -4.63
C TRP A 45 2.60 -8.47 -5.59
N ARG A 46 2.55 -8.97 -6.83
CA ARG A 46 3.49 -8.57 -7.91
C ARG A 46 3.50 -7.05 -8.12
N ARG A 47 2.33 -6.40 -8.09
CA ARG A 47 2.23 -4.93 -8.22
C ARG A 47 2.87 -4.21 -7.03
N ILE A 48 2.66 -4.72 -5.81
CA ILE A 48 3.30 -4.20 -4.59
C ILE A 48 4.83 -4.36 -4.67
N CYS A 49 5.31 -5.55 -5.01
CA CYS A 49 6.73 -5.83 -5.19
C CYS A 49 7.36 -4.90 -6.23
N LYS A 50 6.71 -4.68 -7.38
CA LYS A 50 7.19 -3.76 -8.41
C LYS A 50 7.27 -2.31 -7.91
N THR A 51 6.33 -1.89 -7.07
CA THR A 51 6.35 -0.56 -6.42
C THR A 51 7.59 -0.41 -5.54
N LEU A 52 7.91 -1.44 -4.75
CA LEU A 52 9.11 -1.47 -3.90
C LEU A 52 10.40 -1.50 -4.71
N LEU A 53 10.48 -2.35 -5.75
CA LEU A 53 11.65 -2.48 -6.61
C LEU A 53 11.97 -1.18 -7.37
N LYS A 54 10.93 -0.44 -7.77
CA LYS A 54 11.10 0.87 -8.42
C LYS A 54 11.44 2.01 -7.47
N ASN A 55 11.47 1.76 -6.16
CA ASN A 55 11.54 2.79 -5.13
C ASN A 55 10.50 3.91 -5.37
N ASP A 56 9.26 3.54 -5.76
CA ASP A 56 8.16 4.49 -5.95
C ASP A 56 7.70 5.03 -4.59
N PHE A 57 8.39 6.08 -4.13
CA PHE A 57 8.18 6.67 -2.82
C PHE A 57 6.72 7.04 -2.58
N TRP A 58 6.00 7.53 -3.59
CA TRP A 58 4.61 7.93 -3.41
C TRP A 58 3.62 6.78 -3.56
N CYS A 59 4.08 5.59 -3.98
CA CYS A 59 3.25 4.43 -4.28
C CYS A 59 2.17 4.76 -5.33
N ARG A 60 2.52 5.53 -6.36
CA ARG A 60 1.61 5.90 -7.46
C ARG A 60 1.08 4.68 -8.19
N MET A 61 1.89 3.62 -8.27
CA MET A 61 1.44 2.33 -8.81
C MET A 61 0.28 1.74 -8.00
N LEU A 62 0.19 2.00 -6.70
CA LEU A 62 -0.90 1.56 -5.83
C LEU A 62 -1.99 2.63 -5.69
N SER A 63 -2.11 3.53 -6.68
CA SER A 63 -3.11 4.61 -6.74
C SER A 63 -3.02 5.64 -5.61
N PHE A 64 -1.85 5.78 -4.98
CA PHE A 64 -1.63 6.83 -3.99
C PHE A 64 -1.12 8.13 -4.60
N SER A 65 -1.58 9.24 -4.00
CA SER A 65 -1.09 10.59 -4.29
C SER A 65 -0.12 11.07 -3.21
N PRO A 66 0.74 12.07 -3.52
CA PRO A 66 1.61 12.68 -2.54
C PRO A 66 0.85 13.28 -1.36
N THR A 67 1.29 12.97 -0.15
CA THR A 67 0.79 13.61 1.07
C THR A 67 1.51 14.94 1.26
N GLN A 68 0.78 16.01 1.57
CA GLN A 68 1.42 17.30 1.89
C GLN A 68 2.34 17.16 3.11
N PRO A 69 3.56 17.72 3.10
CA PRO A 69 4.53 17.55 4.20
C PRO A 69 3.97 17.89 5.58
N LYS A 70 3.17 18.97 5.67
CA LYS A 70 2.52 19.39 6.92
C LYS A 70 1.60 18.34 7.57
N HIS A 71 1.09 17.39 6.79
CA HIS A 71 0.14 16.37 7.24
C HIS A 71 0.79 14.98 7.38
N TYR A 72 2.05 14.84 6.99
CA TYR A 72 2.70 13.53 6.90
C TYR A 72 2.82 12.84 8.25
N GLU A 73 3.26 13.56 9.29
CA GLU A 73 3.40 13.00 10.63
C GLU A 73 2.05 12.54 11.20
N ARG A 74 1.02 13.38 11.06
CA ARG A 74 -0.36 13.04 11.45
C ARG A 74 -0.86 11.80 10.71
N TYR A 75 -0.60 11.72 9.40
CA TYR A 75 -0.94 10.55 8.59
C TYR A 75 -0.27 9.28 9.13
N CYS A 76 1.04 9.30 9.40
CA CYS A 76 1.77 8.16 9.95
C CYS A 76 1.19 7.68 11.28
N ARG A 77 0.85 8.61 12.20
CA ARG A 77 0.22 8.28 13.48
C ARG A 77 -1.15 7.61 13.31
N LEU A 78 -1.99 8.16 12.43
CA LEU A 78 -3.31 7.61 12.14
C LEU A 78 -3.23 6.20 11.55
N VAL A 79 -2.33 5.98 10.58
CA VAL A 79 -2.19 4.66 9.96
C VAL A 79 -1.59 3.65 10.93
N SER A 80 -0.64 4.05 11.78
CA SER A 80 -0.12 3.18 12.84
C SER A 80 -1.22 2.70 13.79
N ASN A 81 -2.13 3.59 14.21
CA ASN A 81 -3.27 3.20 15.04
C ASN A 81 -4.23 2.25 14.31
N LYS A 82 -4.55 2.55 13.05
CA LYS A 82 -5.40 1.69 12.21
C LYS A 82 -4.81 0.29 12.01
N ARG A 83 -3.49 0.19 11.80
CA ARG A 83 -2.81 -1.10 11.65
C ARG A 83 -2.93 -1.97 12.90
N LYS A 84 -2.86 -1.36 14.09
CA LYS A 84 -3.13 -2.05 15.37
C LYS A 84 -4.55 -2.57 15.45
N GLU A 85 -5.53 -1.77 15.02
CA GLU A 85 -6.95 -2.17 15.00
C GLU A 85 -7.20 -3.32 14.01
N TRP A 86 -6.62 -3.25 12.81
CA TRP A 86 -6.81 -4.25 11.76
C TRP A 86 -6.00 -5.54 11.94
N ARG A 87 -5.08 -5.57 12.92
CA ARG A 87 -4.11 -6.67 13.12
C ARG A 87 -3.29 -7.00 11.86
N THR A 88 -3.15 -6.03 10.96
CA THR A 88 -2.35 -6.12 9.75
C THR A 88 -0.96 -5.54 10.02
N LEU A 89 0.08 -6.23 9.51
CA LEU A 89 1.53 -5.92 9.49
C LEU A 89 1.92 -4.59 10.08
#